data_AF-A0A8J2RCR1-F1
#
_entry.id   AF-A0A8J2RCR1-F1
#
_cell.length_a   1.000
_cell.length_b   1.000
_cell.length_c   1.000
_cell.angle_alpha   90.00
_cell.angle_beta   90.00
_cell.angle_gamma   90.00
#
_symmetry.space_group_name_H-M   'P 1'
#
loop_
_entity.id
_entity.type
_entity.pdbx_description
1 polymer ?
#
loop_
_entity_poly.entity_id
_entity_poly.type
_entity_poly.pdbx_seq_one_letter_code
_entity_poly.pdbx_strand_id
1 'polypeptide(L)'
;MPKNLVAETAPMAMNTTAGRLTAEPLSVESLNPLVMDCGVYLPGCRHRGRAMVVAELSLLRSHLPPVSHLSQLVTYYQTVPRKSAAKNGLILLIVGRPDQYSNAFGLIEQLLCHFHDRQQKCIDDVIIWSEGGSAPETPLRLSGRSCDVITSIGQLRERLASALSLGCCGGPIAHNQHDWIAFRKIVEPFLSSCRQQSKILYQVISSVRSKMASGSPPSDSLQIQSALEDLDKLYNGSSCHPDLMGLLAEGPRILQEVSNAKTRLGGDNADARETMERCSALYAEVQRSVGRLARVCERRKAQLEKHLPSPPTPPASNNENCDGVVDDDARIDNGNSPIFACRQILSWLCRKGEETLSRYHVTLADSLAAAKSQQREFQRFLILAQKEKDEGDRNCKGVNTEHYAYT
;
A
#
# COMPACT_ATOMS: atom_id res chain seq x y z
N MET A 1 41.58 -15.64 -49.48
CA MET A 1 41.20 -14.28 -49.91
C MET A 1 39.69 -14.13 -49.71
N PRO A 2 39.23 -13.39 -48.68
CA PRO A 2 37.80 -13.21 -48.35
C PRO A 2 37.25 -11.82 -48.74
N LYS A 3 35.92 -11.71 -48.90
CA LYS A 3 35.06 -10.52 -48.66
C LYS A 3 33.65 -11.07 -48.30
N ASN A 4 33.22 -11.02 -47.03
CA ASN A 4 32.44 -9.97 -46.33
C ASN A 4 31.03 -9.76 -46.92
N LEU A 5 29.93 -9.53 -46.21
CA LEU A 5 29.50 -9.34 -44.81
C LEU A 5 27.95 -9.49 -44.89
N VAL A 6 27.17 -9.94 -43.89
CA VAL A 6 26.63 -9.15 -42.78
C VAL A 6 26.06 -10.14 -41.75
N ALA A 7 26.60 -10.09 -40.53
CA ALA A 7 26.02 -10.71 -39.35
C ALA A 7 25.21 -9.63 -38.60
N GLU A 8 23.98 -9.95 -38.24
CA GLU A 8 23.14 -9.10 -37.42
C GLU A 8 23.55 -9.28 -35.95
N THR A 9 24.40 -8.37 -35.47
CA THR A 9 24.88 -8.35 -34.09
C THR A 9 23.81 -7.81 -33.15
N ALA A 10 23.23 -8.67 -32.33
CA ALA A 10 22.55 -8.27 -31.10
C ALA A 10 23.57 -7.64 -30.14
N PRO A 11 23.23 -6.55 -29.40
CA PRO A 11 24.20 -5.87 -28.58
C PRO A 11 24.52 -6.70 -27.33
N MET A 12 25.77 -7.16 -27.24
CA MET A 12 26.38 -7.55 -25.98
C MET A 12 26.49 -6.31 -25.08
N ALA A 13 25.73 -6.29 -23.99
CA ALA A 13 26.00 -5.42 -22.86
C ALA A 13 26.66 -6.25 -21.75
N MET A 14 27.98 -6.42 -21.84
CA MET A 14 28.80 -6.64 -20.66
C MET A 14 29.24 -5.26 -20.16
N ASN A 15 28.71 -4.82 -19.04
CA ASN A 15 29.34 -3.82 -18.20
C ASN A 15 29.36 -4.32 -16.76
N THR A 16 30.54 -4.80 -16.36
CA THR A 16 30.92 -5.07 -14.98
C THR A 16 31.23 -3.74 -14.31
N THR A 17 30.28 -3.17 -13.57
CA THR A 17 30.58 -2.32 -12.41
C THR A 17 29.35 -2.25 -11.52
N ALA A 18 29.56 -2.36 -10.20
CA ALA A 18 28.53 -2.34 -9.18
C ALA A 18 27.66 -1.07 -9.24
N GLY A 19 26.55 -1.15 -9.97
CA GLY A 19 25.45 -0.21 -9.93
C GLY A 19 24.20 -1.03 -9.69
N ARG A 20 23.63 -0.93 -8.47
CA ARG A 20 22.33 -1.50 -8.16
C ARG A 20 21.29 -0.66 -8.92
N LEU A 21 21.16 -0.91 -10.22
CA LEU A 21 19.98 -0.54 -11.00
C LEU A 21 18.83 -1.21 -10.26
N THR A 22 18.02 -0.40 -9.59
CA THR A 22 16.80 -0.87 -8.93
C THR A 22 15.89 -1.33 -10.05
N ALA A 23 16.00 -2.62 -10.43
CA ALA A 23 15.03 -3.26 -11.29
C ALA A 23 13.64 -2.94 -10.72
N GLU A 24 12.73 -2.47 -11.60
CA GLU A 24 11.37 -2.22 -11.18
C GLU A 24 10.81 -3.47 -10.48
N PRO A 25 10.11 -3.31 -9.36
CA PRO A 25 9.53 -4.45 -8.67
C PRO A 25 8.54 -5.15 -9.61
N LEU A 26 8.75 -6.45 -9.83
CA LEU A 26 7.83 -7.28 -10.61
C LEU A 26 6.40 -7.11 -10.09
N SER A 27 5.49 -6.81 -11.00
CA SER A 27 4.04 -6.67 -10.73
C SER A 27 3.25 -7.66 -11.57
N VAL A 28 2.08 -8.05 -11.07
CA VAL A 28 1.14 -8.90 -11.82
C VAL A 28 0.79 -8.33 -13.20
N GLU A 29 0.78 -7.01 -13.36
CA GLU A 29 0.47 -6.34 -14.62
C GLU A 29 1.64 -6.35 -15.61
N SER A 30 2.87 -6.51 -15.11
CA SER A 30 4.08 -6.60 -15.94
C SER A 30 4.31 -7.99 -16.54
N LEU A 31 3.55 -8.99 -16.09
CA LEU A 31 3.70 -10.36 -16.55
C LEU A 31 2.99 -10.60 -17.88
N ASN A 32 3.59 -11.45 -18.71
CA ASN A 32 2.99 -11.82 -19.98
C ASN A 32 1.66 -12.58 -19.75
N PRO A 33 0.52 -12.15 -20.34
CA PRO A 33 -0.76 -12.81 -20.16
C PRO A 33 -0.75 -14.31 -20.50
N LEU A 34 0.13 -14.75 -21.41
CA LEU A 34 0.26 -16.15 -21.82
C LEU A 34 0.73 -17.08 -20.68
N VAL A 35 1.49 -16.56 -19.71
CA VAL A 35 1.91 -17.35 -18.54
C VAL A 35 0.92 -17.29 -17.39
N MET A 36 -0.01 -16.35 -17.42
CA MET A 36 -0.89 -16.10 -16.29
C MET A 36 -1.90 -17.23 -16.07
N ASP A 37 -2.24 -18.01 -17.09
CA ASP A 37 -3.16 -19.15 -16.98
C ASP A 37 -2.54 -20.46 -17.54
N CYS A 38 -1.21 -20.57 -17.48
CA CYS A 38 -0.50 -21.69 -18.11
C CYS A 38 -0.50 -22.99 -17.27
N GLY A 39 -1.16 -23.04 -16.12
CA GLY A 39 -1.14 -24.21 -15.23
C GLY A 39 0.01 -24.25 -14.22
N VAL A 40 0.83 -23.19 -14.16
CA VAL A 40 1.78 -22.94 -13.07
C VAL A 40 1.23 -21.84 -12.17
N TYR A 41 0.98 -22.15 -10.90
CA TYR A 41 0.26 -21.26 -9.99
C TYR A 41 0.73 -21.31 -8.53
N LEU A 42 0.41 -20.26 -7.78
CA LEU A 42 0.71 -20.11 -6.34
C LEU A 42 -0.59 -20.23 -5.52
N PRO A 43 -0.93 -21.43 -5.01
CA PRO A 43 -2.18 -21.65 -4.27
C PRO A 43 -2.24 -21.02 -2.87
N GLY A 44 -1.13 -20.44 -2.39
CA GLY A 44 -1.05 -19.84 -1.05
C GLY A 44 -0.83 -20.83 0.09
N CYS A 45 -0.46 -22.08 -0.23
CA CYS A 45 -0.12 -23.11 0.74
C CYS A 45 1.36 -23.03 1.15
N ARG A 46 1.64 -23.40 2.41
CA ARG A 46 3.00 -23.42 2.99
C ARG A 46 3.36 -24.80 3.52
N HIS A 47 4.61 -25.20 3.32
CA HIS A 47 5.17 -26.40 3.93
C HIS A 47 6.54 -26.09 4.54
N ARG A 48 6.69 -26.36 5.83
CA ARG A 48 7.93 -26.06 6.60
C ARG A 48 8.43 -24.62 6.39
N GLY A 49 7.51 -23.66 6.33
CA GLY A 49 7.82 -22.24 6.13
C GLY A 49 8.20 -21.83 4.70
N ARG A 50 8.17 -22.75 3.73
CA ARG A 50 8.36 -22.47 2.29
C ARG A 50 7.00 -22.37 1.59
N ALA A 51 6.89 -21.46 0.62
CA ALA A 51 5.70 -21.37 -0.23
C ALA A 51 5.77 -22.43 -1.33
N MET A 52 4.62 -22.98 -1.67
CA MET A 52 4.50 -24.04 -2.67
C MET A 52 3.96 -23.46 -3.98
N VAL A 53 4.67 -23.70 -5.08
CA VAL A 53 4.20 -23.45 -6.44
C VAL A 53 3.79 -24.78 -7.05
N VAL A 54 2.64 -24.82 -7.69
CA VAL A 54 2.12 -26.01 -8.36
C VAL A 54 2.33 -25.85 -9.86
N ALA A 55 2.82 -26.89 -10.52
CA ALA A 55 2.85 -27.02 -11.97
C ALA A 55 2.01 -28.23 -12.37
N GLU A 56 0.81 -27.99 -12.86
CA GLU A 56 -0.10 -29.04 -13.30
C GLU A 56 0.17 -29.37 -14.77
N LEU A 57 0.80 -30.51 -15.03
CA LEU A 57 1.21 -30.92 -16.37
C LEU A 57 0.01 -31.07 -17.32
N SER A 58 -1.15 -31.41 -16.77
CA SER A 58 -2.43 -31.49 -17.47
C SER A 58 -2.89 -30.17 -18.06
N LEU A 59 -2.52 -29.03 -17.46
CA LEU A 59 -2.94 -27.70 -17.89
C LEU A 59 -1.93 -27.05 -18.86
N LEU A 60 -0.69 -27.53 -18.87
CA LEU A 60 0.39 -27.05 -19.73
C LEU A 60 0.33 -27.60 -21.19
N ARG A 61 -0.72 -28.30 -21.60
CA ARG A 61 -0.71 -29.14 -22.83
C ARG A 61 -0.75 -28.37 -24.16
N SER A 62 -1.47 -27.25 -24.23
CA SER A 62 -1.90 -26.69 -25.53
C SER A 62 -1.03 -25.53 -26.02
N HIS A 63 -0.50 -24.73 -25.10
CA HIS A 63 0.30 -23.54 -25.39
C HIS A 63 1.41 -23.39 -24.35
N LEU A 64 2.53 -24.07 -24.58
CA LEU A 64 3.70 -23.97 -23.70
C LEU A 64 4.30 -22.56 -23.81
N PRO A 65 4.32 -21.79 -22.71
CA PRO A 65 4.93 -20.47 -22.76
C PRO A 65 6.45 -20.55 -22.89
N PRO A 66 7.12 -19.52 -23.43
CA PRO A 66 8.56 -19.41 -23.38
C PRO A 66 9.09 -19.52 -21.95
N VAL A 67 10.21 -20.26 -21.76
CA VAL A 67 10.86 -20.45 -20.45
C VAL A 67 11.21 -19.11 -19.80
N SER A 68 11.56 -18.09 -20.58
CA SER A 68 11.82 -16.74 -20.09
C SER A 68 10.61 -16.14 -19.37
N HIS A 69 9.42 -16.22 -19.95
CA HIS A 69 8.20 -15.73 -19.31
C HIS A 69 7.82 -16.57 -18.08
N LEU A 70 8.00 -17.89 -18.16
CA LEU A 70 7.71 -18.77 -17.02
C LEU A 70 8.66 -18.50 -15.85
N SER A 71 9.93 -18.22 -16.13
CA SER A 71 10.92 -17.82 -15.13
C SER A 71 10.56 -16.49 -14.44
N GLN A 72 10.01 -15.53 -15.20
CA GLN A 72 9.52 -14.26 -14.65
C GLN A 72 8.32 -14.48 -13.74
N LEU A 73 7.38 -15.34 -14.12
CA LEU A 73 6.23 -15.72 -13.30
C LEU A 73 6.68 -16.32 -11.95
N VAL A 74 7.58 -17.30 -11.99
CA VAL A 74 8.08 -17.96 -10.78
C VAL A 74 8.91 -17.01 -9.92
N THR A 75 9.70 -16.13 -10.53
CA THR A 75 10.43 -15.08 -9.80
C THR A 75 9.46 -14.11 -9.14
N TYR A 76 8.36 -13.74 -9.82
CA TYR A 76 7.31 -12.93 -9.24
C TYR A 76 6.60 -13.66 -8.08
N TYR A 77 6.30 -14.96 -8.19
CA TYR A 77 5.75 -15.75 -7.08
C TYR A 77 6.65 -15.75 -5.86
N GLN A 78 7.98 -15.70 -6.01
CA GLN A 78 8.90 -15.55 -4.88
C GLN A 78 8.72 -14.23 -4.12
N THR A 79 8.17 -13.19 -4.75
CA THR A 79 7.93 -11.87 -4.12
C THR A 79 6.64 -11.80 -3.31
N VAL A 80 5.71 -12.74 -3.52
CA VAL A 80 4.37 -12.72 -2.92
C VAL A 80 4.42 -13.05 -1.41
N PRO A 81 5.07 -14.16 -0.97
CA PRO A 81 5.24 -14.46 0.44
C PRO A 81 5.95 -13.36 1.23
N ARG A 82 5.77 -13.31 2.54
CA ARG A 82 6.60 -12.45 3.40
C ARG A 82 8.09 -12.77 3.24
N LYS A 83 8.95 -11.76 3.42
CA LYS A 83 10.42 -11.90 3.33
C LYS A 83 10.97 -13.05 4.18
N SER A 84 10.37 -13.31 5.34
CA SER A 84 10.73 -14.41 6.24
C SER A 84 10.51 -15.80 5.65
N ALA A 85 9.56 -15.95 4.72
CA ALA A 85 9.31 -17.19 4.00
C ALA A 85 10.01 -17.22 2.64
N ALA A 86 10.03 -16.10 1.91
CA ALA A 86 10.67 -16.00 0.60
C ALA A 86 12.17 -16.36 0.64
N LYS A 87 12.85 -16.06 1.75
CA LYS A 87 14.27 -16.42 1.96
C LYS A 87 14.55 -17.92 1.98
N ASN A 88 13.54 -18.76 2.25
CA ASN A 88 13.68 -20.21 2.31
C ASN A 88 13.52 -20.88 0.94
N GLY A 89 13.25 -20.08 -0.11
CA GLY A 89 12.95 -20.57 -1.45
C GLY A 89 11.56 -21.18 -1.60
N LEU A 90 11.24 -21.54 -2.84
CA LEU A 90 9.97 -22.15 -3.21
C LEU A 90 10.08 -23.68 -3.26
N ILE A 91 8.98 -24.38 -2.96
CA ILE A 91 8.82 -25.79 -3.29
C ILE A 91 8.04 -25.87 -4.59
N LEU A 92 8.59 -26.53 -5.60
CA LEU A 92 7.86 -26.82 -6.83
C LEU A 92 7.20 -28.20 -6.73
N LEU A 93 5.88 -28.22 -6.71
CA LEU A 93 5.07 -29.44 -6.80
C LEU A 93 4.62 -29.63 -8.24
N ILE A 94 5.16 -30.65 -8.90
CA ILE A 94 4.77 -31.03 -10.26
C ILE A 94 3.66 -32.06 -10.14
N VAL A 95 2.48 -31.78 -10.68
CA VAL A 95 1.31 -32.66 -10.59
C VAL A 95 1.01 -33.25 -11.96
N GLY A 96 0.97 -34.57 -12.02
CA GLY A 96 0.70 -35.34 -13.23
C GLY A 96 1.84 -36.29 -13.57
N ARG A 97 1.56 -37.16 -14.54
CA ARG A 97 2.45 -38.21 -15.00
C ARG A 97 3.45 -37.69 -16.05
N PRO A 98 4.76 -37.65 -15.79
CA PRO A 98 5.76 -37.13 -16.74
C PRO A 98 5.76 -37.85 -18.10
N ASP A 99 5.53 -39.16 -18.10
CA ASP A 99 5.43 -40.01 -19.30
C ASP A 99 4.25 -39.61 -20.21
N GLN A 100 3.15 -39.13 -19.62
CA GLN A 100 1.97 -38.70 -20.38
C GLN A 100 2.05 -37.28 -20.90
N TYR A 101 2.88 -36.45 -20.25
CA TYR A 101 2.97 -35.02 -20.52
C TYR A 101 4.43 -34.60 -20.77
N SER A 102 5.13 -35.36 -21.63
CA SER A 102 6.56 -35.20 -21.89
C SER A 102 6.97 -33.77 -22.27
N ASN A 103 6.20 -33.11 -23.15
CA ASN A 103 6.49 -31.72 -23.56
C ASN A 103 6.33 -30.72 -22.40
N ALA A 104 5.26 -30.85 -21.61
CA ALA A 104 5.02 -30.01 -20.45
C ALA A 104 6.08 -30.24 -19.36
N PHE A 105 6.42 -31.50 -19.13
CA PHE A 105 7.48 -31.87 -18.21
C PHE A 105 8.83 -31.30 -18.65
N GLY A 106 9.19 -31.45 -19.93
CA GLY A 106 10.41 -30.88 -20.51
C GLY A 106 10.49 -29.36 -20.37
N LEU A 107 9.37 -28.64 -20.42
CA LEU A 107 9.35 -27.20 -20.13
C LEU A 107 9.74 -26.90 -18.66
N ILE A 108 9.23 -27.71 -17.72
CA ILE A 108 9.59 -27.59 -16.30
C ILE A 108 11.06 -27.91 -16.08
N GLU A 109 11.63 -28.90 -16.78
CA GLU A 109 13.07 -29.18 -16.74
C GLU A 109 13.89 -27.99 -17.25
N GLN A 110 13.49 -27.39 -18.39
CA GLN A 110 14.15 -26.19 -18.92
C GLN A 110 14.07 -25.00 -17.94
N LEU A 111 12.94 -24.82 -17.26
CA LEU A 111 12.78 -23.82 -16.21
C LEU A 111 13.75 -24.04 -15.04
N LEU A 112 13.91 -25.28 -14.60
CA LEU A 112 14.85 -25.62 -13.53
C LEU A 112 16.30 -25.40 -13.96
N CYS A 113 16.66 -25.78 -15.19
CA CYS A 113 17.99 -25.51 -15.77
C CYS A 113 18.25 -24.01 -15.84
N HIS A 114 17.26 -23.22 -16.26
CA HIS A 114 17.35 -21.77 -16.35
C HIS A 114 17.71 -21.08 -15.03
N PHE A 115 17.13 -21.55 -13.91
CA PHE A 115 17.50 -21.05 -12.58
C PHE A 115 18.85 -21.60 -12.10
N HIS A 116 19.16 -22.86 -12.43
CA HIS A 116 20.41 -23.51 -12.08
C HIS A 116 21.62 -22.81 -12.71
N ASP A 117 21.58 -22.59 -14.02
CA ASP A 117 22.69 -22.00 -14.80
C ASP A 117 23.02 -20.57 -14.36
N ARG A 118 22.01 -19.85 -13.87
CA ARG A 118 22.15 -18.49 -13.34
C ARG A 118 22.48 -18.43 -11.85
N GLN A 119 22.63 -19.59 -11.20
CA GLN A 119 22.83 -19.71 -9.76
C GLN A 119 21.78 -18.95 -8.94
N GLN A 120 20.56 -18.84 -9.48
CA GLN A 120 19.47 -18.11 -8.84
C GLN A 120 18.72 -19.04 -7.89
N LYS A 121 18.86 -18.78 -6.57
CA LYS A 121 18.15 -19.53 -5.53
C LYS A 121 16.67 -19.13 -5.47
N CYS A 122 15.88 -19.65 -6.41
CA CYS A 122 14.44 -19.44 -6.51
C CYS A 122 13.67 -20.66 -5.98
N ILE A 123 13.89 -21.82 -6.59
CA ILE A 123 13.29 -23.11 -6.20
C ILE A 123 14.32 -23.88 -5.37
N ASP A 124 13.92 -24.30 -4.17
CA ASP A 124 14.76 -24.99 -3.19
C ASP A 124 14.50 -26.52 -3.18
N ASP A 125 13.28 -26.94 -3.50
CA ASP A 125 12.84 -28.34 -3.44
C ASP A 125 11.88 -28.63 -4.61
N VAL A 126 11.94 -29.85 -5.15
CA VAL A 126 11.12 -30.28 -6.31
C VAL A 126 10.53 -31.65 -6.02
N ILE A 127 9.21 -31.75 -6.08
CA ILE A 127 8.45 -32.96 -5.76
C ILE A 127 7.51 -33.25 -6.92
N ILE A 128 7.44 -34.51 -7.34
CA ILE A 128 6.55 -34.96 -8.42
C ILE A 128 5.46 -35.81 -7.81
N TRP A 129 4.21 -35.37 -7.94
CA TRP A 129 3.01 -36.10 -7.58
C TRP A 129 2.42 -36.77 -8.83
N SER A 130 2.58 -38.09 -8.89
CA SER A 130 2.21 -38.94 -10.03
C SER A 130 1.30 -40.07 -9.53
N GLU A 131 0.07 -39.73 -9.16
CA GLU A 131 -0.89 -40.67 -8.58
C GLU A 131 -1.12 -41.89 -9.49
N GLY A 132 -0.96 -43.09 -8.93
CA GLY A 132 -1.14 -44.34 -9.68
C GLY A 132 -0.07 -44.59 -10.76
N GLY A 133 1.00 -43.78 -10.80
CA GLY A 133 2.18 -44.03 -11.63
C GLY A 133 3.10 -45.09 -11.03
N SER A 134 4.07 -45.55 -11.82
CA SER A 134 5.18 -46.34 -11.31
C SER A 134 6.22 -45.42 -10.67
N ALA A 135 6.74 -45.83 -9.51
CA ALA A 135 7.93 -45.18 -8.97
C ALA A 135 9.12 -45.51 -9.91
N PRO A 136 9.95 -44.52 -10.27
CA PRO A 136 11.10 -44.79 -11.12
C PRO A 136 12.11 -45.67 -10.36
N GLU A 137 12.74 -46.62 -11.06
CA GLU A 137 13.77 -47.50 -10.49
C GLU A 137 15.01 -46.72 -10.04
N THR A 138 15.28 -45.58 -10.68
CA THR A 138 16.36 -44.67 -10.33
C THR A 138 15.80 -43.32 -9.88
N PRO A 139 16.42 -42.65 -8.89
CA PRO A 139 16.01 -41.31 -8.48
C PRO A 139 16.05 -40.36 -9.66
N LEU A 140 14.92 -39.74 -9.99
CA LEU A 140 14.85 -38.77 -11.07
C LEU A 140 15.71 -37.56 -10.70
N ARG A 141 16.52 -37.08 -11.64
CA ARG A 141 17.34 -35.89 -11.43
C ARG A 141 16.97 -34.78 -12.40
N LEU A 142 16.58 -33.63 -11.86
CA LEU A 142 16.29 -32.43 -12.63
C LEU A 142 17.36 -31.38 -12.35
N SER A 143 18.09 -30.96 -13.39
CA SER A 143 19.16 -29.96 -13.29
C SER A 143 20.19 -30.27 -12.19
N GLY A 144 20.59 -31.54 -12.09
CA GLY A 144 21.56 -32.04 -11.10
C GLY A 144 21.00 -32.26 -9.69
N ARG A 145 19.70 -32.01 -9.44
CA ARG A 145 19.04 -32.20 -8.13
C ARG A 145 18.21 -33.47 -8.12
N SER A 146 18.21 -34.22 -7.01
CA SER A 146 17.29 -35.35 -6.84
C SER A 146 15.86 -34.83 -6.66
N CYS A 147 14.91 -35.46 -7.36
CA CYS A 147 13.48 -35.17 -7.24
C CYS A 147 12.77 -36.37 -6.65
N ASP A 148 11.95 -36.13 -5.64
CA ASP A 148 11.14 -37.17 -5.02
C ASP A 148 9.91 -37.43 -5.90
N VAL A 149 9.76 -38.65 -6.42
CA VAL A 149 8.56 -39.08 -7.14
C VAL A 149 7.65 -39.81 -6.17
N ILE A 150 6.47 -39.25 -5.96
CA ILE A 150 5.46 -39.71 -5.02
C ILE A 150 4.28 -40.27 -5.82
N THR A 151 3.93 -41.53 -5.58
CA THR A 151 2.89 -42.24 -6.35
C THR A 151 1.68 -42.65 -5.53
N SER A 152 1.76 -42.52 -4.19
CA SER A 152 0.67 -42.81 -3.26
C SER A 152 0.40 -41.66 -2.30
N ILE A 153 -0.87 -41.54 -1.88
CA ILE A 153 -1.30 -40.48 -0.96
C ILE A 153 -0.63 -40.61 0.43
N GLY A 154 -0.25 -41.83 0.83
CA GLY A 154 0.50 -42.08 2.07
C GLY A 154 1.88 -41.42 2.04
N GLN A 155 2.64 -41.64 0.96
CA GLN A 155 3.93 -40.98 0.76
C GLN A 155 3.77 -39.46 0.64
N LEU A 156 2.72 -38.98 -0.04
CA LEU A 156 2.44 -37.55 -0.14
C LEU A 156 2.18 -36.94 1.24
N ARG A 157 1.43 -37.63 2.09
CA ARG A 157 1.17 -37.20 3.47
C ARG A 157 2.45 -37.08 4.29
N GLU A 158 3.32 -38.07 4.20
CA GLU A 158 4.59 -38.09 4.94
C GLU A 158 5.56 -37.01 4.48
N ARG A 159 5.67 -36.82 3.16
CA ARG A 159 6.64 -35.87 2.57
C ARG A 159 6.12 -34.43 2.54
N LEU A 160 4.84 -34.25 2.24
CA LEU A 160 4.24 -32.96 1.91
C LEU A 160 2.76 -32.90 2.34
N ALA A 161 2.46 -33.13 3.63
CA ALA A 161 1.10 -33.08 4.17
C ALA A 161 0.28 -31.85 3.73
N SER A 162 0.91 -30.68 3.61
CA SER A 162 0.28 -29.44 3.16
C SER A 162 -0.26 -29.49 1.72
N ALA A 163 0.24 -30.39 0.86
CA ALA A 163 -0.29 -30.56 -0.49
C ALA A 163 -1.65 -31.25 -0.50
N LEU A 164 -1.99 -32.02 0.54
CA LEU A 164 -3.29 -32.71 0.64
C LEU A 164 -4.47 -31.74 0.81
N SER A 165 -4.22 -30.45 1.08
CA SER A 165 -5.29 -29.46 1.05
C SER A 165 -5.65 -29.04 -0.38
N LEU A 166 -4.78 -29.27 -1.37
CA LEU A 166 -4.97 -28.84 -2.76
C LEU A 166 -5.93 -29.76 -3.51
N GLY A 167 -6.83 -29.19 -4.31
CA GLY A 167 -7.78 -29.92 -5.15
C GLY A 167 -7.11 -30.88 -6.14
N CYS A 168 -5.97 -30.50 -6.71
CA CYS A 168 -5.18 -31.36 -7.59
C CYS A 168 -4.53 -32.57 -6.90
N CYS A 169 -4.57 -32.60 -5.56
CA CYS A 169 -4.16 -33.72 -4.71
C CYS A 169 -5.35 -34.33 -3.93
N GLY A 170 -6.59 -34.07 -4.36
CA GLY A 170 -7.81 -34.59 -3.73
C GLY A 170 -8.30 -33.80 -2.49
N GLY A 171 -7.73 -32.63 -2.24
CA GLY A 171 -8.11 -31.74 -1.14
C GLY A 171 -9.27 -30.78 -1.44
N PRO A 172 -9.74 -30.02 -0.44
CA PRO A 172 -10.88 -29.11 -0.59
C PRO A 172 -10.54 -27.76 -1.24
N ILE A 173 -9.26 -27.38 -1.34
CA ILE A 173 -8.85 -26.06 -1.87
C ILE A 173 -8.73 -26.14 -3.39
N ALA A 174 -9.75 -25.66 -4.09
CA ALA A 174 -9.67 -25.43 -5.53
C ALA A 174 -9.01 -24.07 -5.80
N HIS A 175 -7.83 -24.06 -6.42
CA HIS A 175 -7.18 -22.82 -6.83
C HIS A 175 -7.89 -22.22 -8.04
N ASN A 176 -8.27 -20.94 -7.95
CA ASN A 176 -8.77 -20.17 -9.08
C ASN A 176 -7.74 -19.10 -9.45
N GLN A 177 -7.10 -19.29 -10.60
CA GLN A 177 -6.05 -18.40 -11.07
C GLN A 177 -6.59 -17.00 -11.43
N HIS A 178 -7.81 -16.90 -11.96
CA HIS A 178 -8.42 -15.62 -12.32
C HIS A 178 -8.71 -14.78 -11.07
N ASP A 179 -9.29 -15.39 -10.03
CA ASP A 179 -9.52 -14.73 -8.75
C ASP A 179 -8.20 -14.29 -8.10
N TRP A 180 -7.16 -15.13 -8.20
CA TRP A 180 -5.83 -14.81 -7.70
C TRP A 180 -5.26 -13.57 -8.39
N ILE A 181 -5.34 -13.50 -9.72
CA ILE A 181 -4.89 -12.34 -10.51
C ILE A 181 -5.69 -11.09 -10.14
N ALA A 182 -7.02 -11.19 -10.05
CA ALA A 182 -7.88 -10.08 -9.67
C ALA A 182 -7.51 -9.54 -8.28
N PHE A 183 -7.26 -10.43 -7.31
CA PHE A 183 -6.77 -10.04 -5.99
C PHE A 183 -5.44 -9.28 -6.08
N ARG A 184 -4.48 -9.76 -6.89
CA ARG A 184 -3.18 -9.09 -7.07
C ARG A 184 -3.31 -7.69 -7.67
N LYS A 185 -4.18 -7.52 -8.67
CA LYS A 185 -4.45 -6.23 -9.32
C LYS A 185 -5.03 -5.18 -8.37
N ILE A 186 -5.74 -5.60 -7.33
CA ILE A 186 -6.25 -4.67 -6.30
C ILE A 186 -5.13 -4.31 -5.30
N VAL A 187 -4.43 -5.31 -4.77
CA VAL A 187 -3.49 -5.09 -3.65
C VAL A 187 -2.20 -4.40 -4.07
N GLU A 188 -1.68 -4.63 -5.27
CA GLU A 188 -0.38 -4.11 -5.69
C GLU A 188 -0.36 -2.58 -5.84
N PRO A 189 -1.29 -1.96 -6.59
CA PRO A 189 -1.38 -0.51 -6.67
C PRO A 189 -1.62 0.13 -5.31
N PHE A 190 -2.49 -0.48 -4.48
CA PHE A 190 -2.79 0.03 -3.14
C PHE A 190 -1.55 0.03 -2.23
N LEU A 191 -0.80 -1.07 -2.20
CA LEU A 191 0.45 -1.17 -1.45
C LEU A 191 1.52 -0.19 -1.97
N SER A 192 1.61 -0.01 -3.29
CA SER A 192 2.52 0.94 -3.92
C SER A 192 2.20 2.37 -3.48
N SER A 193 0.93 2.78 -3.59
CA SER A 193 0.44 4.09 -3.19
C SER A 193 0.71 4.35 -1.70
N CYS A 194 0.37 3.40 -0.81
CA CYS A 194 0.66 3.55 0.62
C CYS A 194 2.16 3.78 0.91
N ARG A 195 3.04 3.05 0.22
CA ARG A 195 4.50 3.20 0.40
C ARG A 195 5.01 4.53 -0.11
N GLN A 196 4.55 4.95 -1.28
CA GLN A 196 4.93 6.23 -1.88
C GLN A 196 4.52 7.40 -0.99
N GLN A 197 3.25 7.43 -0.55
CA GLN A 197 2.74 8.48 0.32
C GLN A 197 3.42 8.46 1.69
N SER A 198 3.69 7.28 2.26
CA SER A 198 4.49 7.16 3.48
C SER A 198 5.88 7.79 3.30
N LYS A 199 6.58 7.50 2.19
CA LYS A 199 7.92 8.04 1.91
C LYS A 199 7.91 9.56 1.85
N ILE A 200 6.94 10.15 1.14
CA ILE A 200 6.78 11.62 1.04
C ILE A 200 6.54 12.22 2.43
N LEU A 201 5.59 11.68 3.21
CA LEU A 201 5.30 12.15 4.56
C LEU A 201 6.53 12.08 5.47
N TYR A 202 7.29 10.98 5.42
CA TYR A 202 8.51 10.84 6.21
C TYR A 202 9.58 11.85 5.82
N GLN A 203 9.74 12.14 4.52
CA GLN A 203 10.68 13.17 4.04
C GLN A 203 10.30 14.55 4.59
N VAL A 204 9.01 14.93 4.51
CA VAL A 204 8.53 16.21 5.01
C VAL A 204 8.68 16.32 6.53
N ILE A 205 8.28 15.29 7.28
CA ILE A 205 8.45 15.23 8.74
C ILE A 205 9.92 15.40 9.11
N SER A 206 10.84 14.72 8.40
CA SER A 206 12.27 14.84 8.63
C SER A 206 12.78 16.25 8.36
N SER A 207 12.33 16.89 7.27
CA SER A 207 12.69 18.26 6.93
C SER A 207 12.26 19.26 8.01
N VAL A 208 11.04 19.13 8.54
CA VAL A 208 10.56 20.01 9.62
C VAL A 208 11.35 19.77 10.91
N ARG A 209 11.67 18.51 11.24
CA ARG A 209 12.52 18.18 12.41
C ARG A 209 13.94 18.73 12.28
N SER A 210 14.53 18.66 11.09
CA SER A 210 15.86 19.22 10.82
C SER A 210 15.87 20.74 11.05
N LYS A 211 14.88 21.46 10.53
CA LYS A 211 14.70 22.91 10.76
C LYS A 211 14.46 23.27 12.24
N MET A 212 13.91 22.35 13.05
CA MET A 212 13.82 22.53 14.51
C MET A 212 15.16 22.32 15.23
N ALA A 213 16.02 21.45 14.72
CA ALA A 213 17.27 21.06 15.37
C ALA A 213 18.46 21.96 15.00
N SER A 214 18.44 22.61 13.82
CA SER A 214 19.45 23.59 13.42
C SER A 214 19.28 24.87 14.26
N GLY A 215 19.95 24.91 15.41
CA GLY A 215 19.80 25.94 16.42
C GLY A 215 20.36 27.31 16.00
N SER A 216 19.44 28.24 15.78
CA SER A 216 19.35 29.57 16.42
C SER A 216 17.96 30.09 16.02
N PRO A 217 17.06 30.45 16.96
CA PRO A 217 15.76 30.97 16.57
C PRO A 217 15.97 32.21 15.69
N PRO A 218 15.24 32.35 14.57
CA PRO A 218 15.32 33.56 13.76
C PRO A 218 15.02 34.77 14.66
N SER A 219 15.96 35.69 14.75
CA SER A 219 15.88 36.84 15.68
C SER A 219 15.07 38.00 15.10
N ASP A 220 14.88 38.01 13.78
CA ASP A 220 14.17 39.05 13.06
C ASP A 220 12.72 38.62 12.79
N SER A 221 11.77 39.53 13.05
CA SER A 221 10.33 39.33 12.83
C SER A 221 10.02 38.90 11.40
N LEU A 222 10.73 39.46 10.41
CA LEU A 222 10.57 39.09 8.99
C LEU A 222 11.01 37.65 8.71
N GLN A 223 12.09 37.18 9.37
CA GLN A 223 12.58 35.81 9.23
C GLN A 223 11.65 34.81 9.92
N ILE A 224 11.05 35.19 11.06
CA ILE A 224 10.03 34.39 11.74
C ILE A 224 8.79 34.24 10.85
N GLN A 225 8.31 35.34 10.25
CA GLN A 225 7.16 35.34 9.37
C GLN A 225 7.38 34.48 8.11
N SER A 226 8.54 34.62 7.47
CA SER A 226 8.93 33.77 6.33
C SER A 226 9.00 32.28 6.72
N ALA A 227 9.53 31.95 7.90
CA ALA A 227 9.59 30.57 8.37
C ALA A 227 8.19 29.98 8.65
N LEU A 228 7.23 30.81 9.09
CA LEU A 228 5.83 30.40 9.27
C LEU A 228 5.14 30.14 7.93
N GLU A 229 5.34 31.00 6.93
CA GLU A 229 4.82 30.81 5.58
C GLU A 229 5.38 29.55 4.92
N ASP A 230 6.70 29.32 5.05
CA ASP A 230 7.34 28.11 4.54
C ASP A 230 6.78 26.84 5.20
N LEU A 231 6.51 26.90 6.50
CA LEU A 231 5.92 25.78 7.23
C LEU A 231 4.49 25.51 6.77
N ASP A 232 3.70 26.56 6.54
CA ASP A 232 2.33 26.45 6.04
C ASP A 232 2.31 25.89 4.61
N LYS A 233 3.19 26.38 3.73
CA LYS A 233 3.38 25.83 2.37
C LYS A 233 3.78 24.35 2.40
N LEU A 234 4.73 23.97 3.27
CA LEU A 234 5.17 22.58 3.41
C LEU A 234 4.06 21.68 3.94
N TYR A 235 3.31 22.15 4.93
CA TYR A 235 2.18 21.41 5.49
C TYR A 235 1.09 21.23 4.44
N ASN A 236 0.55 22.32 3.90
CA ASN A 236 -0.55 22.30 2.94
C ASN A 236 -0.18 21.55 1.65
N GLY A 237 1.02 21.74 1.12
CA GLY A 237 1.49 21.01 -0.06
C GLY A 237 1.58 19.49 0.15
N SER A 238 1.76 19.04 1.39
CA SER A 238 1.89 17.61 1.71
C SER A 238 0.59 16.99 2.21
N SER A 239 -0.15 17.66 3.08
CA SER A 239 -1.40 17.17 3.67
C SER A 239 -2.58 17.25 2.72
N CYS A 240 -2.59 18.23 1.82
CA CYS A 240 -3.65 18.43 0.83
C CYS A 240 -3.28 17.87 -0.55
N HIS A 241 -2.20 17.09 -0.65
CA HIS A 241 -1.80 16.48 -1.92
C HIS A 241 -2.94 15.57 -2.44
N PRO A 242 -3.38 15.72 -3.71
CA PRO A 242 -4.53 14.98 -4.25
C PRO A 242 -4.41 13.46 -4.07
N ASP A 243 -3.23 12.89 -4.34
CA ASP A 243 -2.99 11.45 -4.20
C ASP A 243 -3.12 10.96 -2.74
N LEU A 244 -2.68 11.76 -1.78
CA LEU A 244 -2.79 11.42 -0.35
C LEU A 244 -4.25 11.50 0.08
N MET A 245 -4.95 12.57 -0.30
CA MET A 245 -6.37 12.74 0.02
C MET A 245 -7.22 11.64 -0.61
N GLY A 246 -6.96 11.30 -1.87
CA GLY A 246 -7.60 10.18 -2.56
C GLY A 246 -7.32 8.85 -1.88
N LEU A 247 -6.06 8.57 -1.50
CA LEU A 247 -5.72 7.35 -0.76
C LEU A 247 -6.43 7.28 0.59
N LEU A 248 -6.52 8.39 1.33
CA LEU A 248 -7.19 8.44 2.63
C LEU A 248 -8.70 8.24 2.49
N ALA A 249 -9.33 8.84 1.48
CA ALA A 249 -10.75 8.70 1.21
C ALA A 249 -11.13 7.28 0.74
N GLU A 250 -10.39 6.73 -0.22
CA GLU A 250 -10.73 5.44 -0.85
C GLU A 250 -10.16 4.23 -0.11
N GLY A 251 -9.18 4.43 0.77
CA GLY A 251 -8.51 3.36 1.50
C GLY A 251 -9.44 2.36 2.20
N PRO A 252 -10.48 2.80 2.95
CA PRO A 252 -11.43 1.88 3.58
C PRO A 252 -12.20 1.05 2.56
N ARG A 253 -12.61 1.65 1.43
CA ARG A 253 -13.32 0.97 0.35
C ARG A 253 -12.42 -0.08 -0.31
N ILE A 254 -11.17 0.27 -0.60
CA ILE A 254 -10.19 -0.66 -1.19
C ILE A 254 -9.88 -1.80 -0.22
N LEU A 255 -9.71 -1.54 1.09
CA LEU A 255 -9.49 -2.59 2.08
C LEU A 255 -10.68 -3.57 2.16
N GLN A 256 -11.91 -3.06 2.06
CA GLN A 256 -13.10 -3.91 1.96
C GLN A 256 -13.08 -4.75 0.68
N GLU A 257 -12.69 -4.15 -0.46
CA GLU A 257 -12.56 -4.84 -1.74
C GLU A 257 -11.50 -5.96 -1.68
N VAL A 258 -10.34 -5.71 -1.07
CA VAL A 258 -9.30 -6.71 -0.82
C VAL A 258 -9.82 -7.83 0.09
N SER A 259 -10.59 -7.50 1.13
CA SER A 259 -11.21 -8.48 2.02
C SER A 259 -12.18 -9.38 1.25
N ASN A 260 -13.05 -8.80 0.42
CA ASN A 260 -14.01 -9.54 -0.40
C ASN A 260 -13.31 -10.38 -1.50
N ALA A 261 -12.19 -9.90 -2.03
CA ALA A 261 -11.38 -10.67 -2.99
C ALA A 261 -10.68 -11.85 -2.31
N LYS A 262 -10.16 -11.66 -1.10
CA LYS A 262 -9.54 -12.73 -0.31
C LYS A 262 -10.50 -13.90 -0.07
N THR A 263 -11.78 -13.65 0.20
CA THR A 263 -12.75 -14.75 0.46
C THR A 263 -12.95 -15.66 -0.74
N ARG A 264 -12.72 -15.18 -1.97
CA ARG A 264 -12.78 -15.99 -3.19
C ARG A 264 -11.59 -16.92 -3.36
N LEU A 265 -10.46 -16.63 -2.70
CA LEU A 265 -9.24 -17.44 -2.77
C LEU A 265 -9.24 -18.67 -1.83
N GLY A 266 -10.33 -18.90 -1.11
CA GLY A 266 -10.44 -19.94 -0.09
C GLY A 266 -9.94 -19.52 1.30
N GLY A 267 -10.48 -20.15 2.35
CA GLY A 267 -10.30 -19.72 3.74
C GLY A 267 -8.86 -19.79 4.29
N ASP A 268 -8.03 -20.71 3.78
CA ASP A 268 -6.69 -20.99 4.30
C ASP A 268 -5.52 -20.44 3.45
N ASN A 269 -5.80 -19.53 2.51
CA ASN A 269 -4.74 -18.92 1.70
C ASN A 269 -3.82 -18.02 2.56
N ALA A 270 -2.65 -18.54 2.93
CA ALA A 270 -1.73 -17.90 3.86
C ALA A 270 -1.17 -16.58 3.28
N ASP A 271 -0.85 -16.58 1.99
CA ASP A 271 -0.27 -15.41 1.32
C ASP A 271 -1.29 -14.28 1.16
N ALA A 272 -2.55 -14.60 0.87
CA ALA A 272 -3.64 -13.61 0.79
C ALA A 272 -3.94 -13.00 2.17
N ARG A 273 -3.99 -13.82 3.23
CA ARG A 273 -4.14 -13.34 4.62
C ARG A 273 -3.00 -12.42 5.01
N GLU A 274 -1.75 -12.83 4.78
CA GLU A 274 -0.58 -12.03 5.10
C GLU A 274 -0.49 -10.72 4.29
N THR A 275 -0.98 -10.74 3.05
CA THR A 275 -1.08 -9.56 2.19
C THR A 275 -2.13 -8.59 2.70
N MET A 276 -3.31 -9.08 3.11
CA MET A 276 -4.36 -8.24 3.71
C MET A 276 -3.87 -7.55 4.99
N GLU A 277 -3.23 -8.31 5.89
CA GLU A 277 -2.61 -7.74 7.11
C GLU A 277 -1.61 -6.62 6.76
N ARG A 278 -0.82 -6.81 5.69
CA ARG A 278 0.14 -5.82 5.22
C ARG A 278 -0.53 -4.57 4.63
N CYS A 279 -1.61 -4.73 3.87
CA CYS A 279 -2.41 -3.63 3.34
C CYS A 279 -2.96 -2.77 4.49
N SER A 280 -3.62 -3.40 5.47
CA SER A 280 -4.18 -2.70 6.63
C SER A 280 -3.10 -1.99 7.45
N ALA A 281 -1.97 -2.65 7.72
CA ALA A 281 -0.88 -2.07 8.50
C ALA A 281 -0.23 -0.86 7.82
N LEU A 282 0.02 -0.93 6.51
CA LEU A 282 0.62 0.18 5.75
C LEU A 282 -0.34 1.36 5.61
N TYR A 283 -1.63 1.10 5.38
CA TYR A 283 -2.62 2.18 5.33
C TYR A 283 -2.75 2.89 6.69
N ALA A 284 -2.80 2.13 7.79
CA ALA A 284 -2.78 2.70 9.13
C ALA A 284 -1.49 3.49 9.42
N GLU A 285 -0.35 3.08 8.86
CA GLU A 285 0.91 3.84 8.94
C GLU A 285 0.82 5.19 8.22
N VAL A 286 0.18 5.24 7.05
CA VAL A 286 -0.06 6.50 6.33
C VAL A 286 -0.91 7.43 7.19
N GLN A 287 -2.03 6.96 7.73
CA GLN A 287 -2.91 7.75 8.60
C GLN A 287 -2.16 8.29 9.83
N ARG A 288 -1.37 7.44 10.49
CA ARG A 288 -0.53 7.85 11.63
C ARG A 288 0.57 8.83 11.23
N SER A 289 1.10 8.73 10.00
CA SER A 289 2.09 9.67 9.46
C SER A 289 1.52 11.07 9.27
N VAL A 290 0.28 11.18 8.78
CA VAL A 290 -0.42 12.47 8.65
C VAL A 290 -0.60 13.14 10.02
N GLY A 291 -1.08 12.39 11.01
CA GLY A 291 -1.21 12.92 12.38
C GLY A 291 0.13 13.32 13.00
N ARG A 292 1.22 12.59 12.70
CA ARG A 292 2.58 12.97 13.12
C ARG A 292 3.06 14.26 12.44
N LEU A 293 2.77 14.45 11.16
CA LEU A 293 3.10 15.67 10.43
C LEU A 293 2.42 16.88 11.06
N ALA A 294 1.10 16.82 11.29
CA ALA A 294 0.34 17.88 11.95
C ALA A 294 0.98 18.29 13.29
N ARG A 295 1.23 17.32 14.19
CA ARG A 295 1.86 17.57 15.50
C ARG A 295 3.28 18.14 15.42
N VAL A 296 4.03 17.80 14.37
CA VAL A 296 5.41 18.30 14.16
C VAL A 296 5.36 19.74 13.64
N CYS A 297 4.44 20.06 12.73
CA CYS A 297 4.21 21.41 12.25
C CYS A 297 3.67 22.33 13.35
N GLU A 298 2.66 21.91 14.11
CA GLU A 298 2.11 22.68 15.23
C GLU A 298 3.18 23.03 16.28
N ARG A 299 4.04 22.07 16.63
CA ARG A 299 5.15 22.32 17.55
C ARG A 299 6.15 23.34 17.00
N ARG A 300 6.50 23.25 15.71
CA ARG A 300 7.39 24.22 15.08
C ARG A 300 6.75 25.61 15.03
N LYS A 301 5.46 25.69 14.71
CA LYS A 301 4.69 26.93 14.70
C LYS A 301 4.68 27.59 16.08
N ALA A 302 4.33 26.84 17.11
CA ALA A 302 4.34 27.34 18.49
C ALA A 302 5.75 27.77 18.97
N GLN A 303 6.82 27.15 18.47
CA GLN A 303 8.19 27.61 18.74
C GLN A 303 8.49 28.95 18.05
N LEU A 304 8.07 29.13 16.80
CA LEU A 304 8.27 30.37 16.05
C LEU A 304 7.48 31.54 16.65
N GLU A 305 6.21 31.31 17.00
CA GLU A 305 5.31 32.33 17.56
C GLU A 305 5.80 32.86 18.92
N LYS A 306 6.50 32.05 19.72
CA LYS A 306 7.11 32.51 20.99
C LYS A 306 8.16 33.60 20.82
N HIS A 307 8.72 33.74 19.62
CA HIS A 307 9.74 34.74 19.32
C HIS A 307 9.15 35.98 18.62
N LEU A 308 7.84 35.98 18.32
CA LEU A 308 7.18 37.15 17.75
C LEU A 308 6.84 38.16 18.87
N PRO A 309 7.18 39.45 18.71
CA PRO A 309 6.77 40.47 19.67
C PRO A 309 5.23 40.57 19.71
N SER A 310 4.66 40.68 20.91
CA SER A 310 3.23 40.92 21.10
C SER A 310 2.80 42.22 20.40
N PRO A 311 1.60 42.28 19.79
CA PRO A 311 1.11 43.53 19.21
C PRO A 311 1.10 44.63 20.27
N PRO A 312 1.45 45.88 19.92
CA PRO A 312 1.45 46.98 20.87
C PRO A 312 0.05 47.12 21.47
N THR A 313 -0.05 47.07 22.80
CA THR A 313 -1.27 47.41 23.54
C THR A 313 -1.72 48.80 23.11
N PRO A 314 -2.99 49.00 22.70
CA PRO A 314 -3.48 50.32 22.36
C PRO A 314 -3.33 51.22 23.59
N PRO A 315 -2.85 52.47 23.43
CA PRO A 315 -2.70 53.39 24.54
C PRO A 315 -4.08 53.68 25.16
N ALA A 316 -4.13 53.69 26.50
CA ALA A 316 -5.32 54.06 27.24
C ALA A 316 -5.77 55.47 26.81
N SER A 317 -7.00 55.57 26.34
CA SER A 317 -7.64 56.82 25.94
C SER A 317 -7.84 57.72 27.16
N ASN A 318 -7.03 58.77 27.28
CA ASN A 318 -7.40 59.95 28.05
C ASN A 318 -8.15 60.89 27.09
N ASN A 319 -9.40 61.18 27.45
CA ASN A 319 -10.23 62.22 26.85
C ASN A 319 -9.51 63.57 26.93
N GLU A 320 -9.32 64.21 25.78
CA GLU A 320 -9.42 65.67 25.68
C GLU A 320 -9.83 66.06 24.25
N ASN A 321 -10.79 66.98 24.22
CA ASN A 321 -11.62 67.42 23.11
C ASN A 321 -10.82 68.33 22.15
N CYS A 322 -10.92 68.15 20.82
CA CYS A 322 -10.71 69.22 19.83
C CYS A 322 -11.23 68.81 18.43
N ASP A 323 -12.08 69.69 17.89
CA ASP A 323 -12.63 69.70 16.53
C ASP A 323 -11.56 69.76 15.43
N GLY A 324 -11.85 69.19 14.25
CA GLY A 324 -11.09 69.47 13.02
C GLY A 324 -11.21 68.38 11.95
N VAL A 325 -11.70 68.77 10.79
CA VAL A 325 -12.06 67.93 9.62
C VAL A 325 -10.82 67.44 8.83
N VAL A 326 -10.98 66.29 8.16
CA VAL A 326 -10.51 65.87 6.79
C VAL A 326 -9.64 64.59 6.75
N ASP A 327 -10.20 63.59 6.05
CA ASP A 327 -9.66 62.44 5.28
C ASP A 327 -8.44 61.64 5.78
N ASP A 328 -8.56 60.30 5.88
CA ASP A 328 -8.28 59.38 4.76
C ASP A 328 -8.44 57.89 5.17
N ASP A 329 -8.67 57.05 4.18
CA ASP A 329 -9.07 55.62 4.22
C ASP A 329 -8.24 54.66 5.09
N ALA A 330 -8.92 53.87 5.94
CA ALA A 330 -8.54 52.49 6.28
C ALA A 330 -9.72 51.72 6.90
N ARG A 331 -10.65 51.29 6.05
CA ARG A 331 -11.76 50.42 6.45
C ARG A 331 -11.21 49.00 6.72
N ILE A 332 -11.12 48.66 8.00
CA ILE A 332 -10.91 47.30 8.49
C ILE A 332 -12.06 46.43 7.96
N ASP A 333 -11.74 45.48 7.07
CA ASP A 333 -12.72 44.54 6.56
C ASP A 333 -13.06 43.48 7.62
N ASN A 334 -14.34 43.46 7.97
CA ASN A 334 -14.95 42.65 9.01
C ASN A 334 -15.33 41.27 8.45
N GLY A 335 -14.91 40.21 9.14
CA GLY A 335 -15.80 39.11 9.52
C GLY A 335 -16.41 38.16 8.46
N ASN A 336 -16.13 38.29 7.15
CA ASN A 336 -16.86 37.49 6.13
C ASN A 336 -15.99 36.70 5.13
N SER A 337 -14.80 36.27 5.54
CA SER A 337 -13.96 35.40 4.69
C SER A 337 -14.33 33.90 4.85
N PRO A 338 -14.46 33.12 3.76
CA PRO A 338 -14.70 31.66 3.81
C PRO A 338 -13.60 30.89 4.57
N ILE A 339 -12.41 31.50 4.72
CA ILE A 339 -11.30 30.97 5.53
C ILE A 339 -11.68 30.97 7.03
N PHE A 340 -12.47 31.96 7.48
CA PHE A 340 -12.91 32.07 8.87
C PHE A 340 -13.97 31.01 9.22
N ALA A 341 -14.90 30.73 8.30
CA ALA A 341 -15.90 29.67 8.45
C ALA A 341 -15.24 28.29 8.53
N CYS A 342 -14.28 28.00 7.64
CA CYS A 342 -13.49 26.76 7.71
C CYS A 342 -12.67 26.66 9.01
N ARG A 343 -12.12 27.77 9.51
CA ARG A 343 -11.41 27.80 10.80
C ARG A 343 -12.32 27.54 12.01
N GLN A 344 -13.57 28.00 11.99
CA GLN A 344 -14.52 27.72 13.07
C GLN A 344 -14.94 26.25 13.11
N ILE A 345 -15.24 25.65 11.95
CA ILE A 345 -15.58 24.23 11.84
C ILE A 345 -14.40 23.36 12.31
N LEU A 346 -13.17 23.69 11.88
CA LEU A 346 -11.96 22.97 12.30
C LEU A 346 -11.67 23.15 13.80
N SER A 347 -11.85 24.36 14.34
CA SER A 347 -11.70 24.64 15.79
C SER A 347 -12.68 23.82 16.65
N TRP A 348 -13.94 23.71 16.21
CA TRP A 348 -14.92 22.88 16.90
C TRP A 348 -14.58 21.39 16.81
N LEU A 349 -14.20 20.92 15.62
CA LEU A 349 -13.85 19.52 15.38
C LEU A 349 -12.65 19.09 16.23
N CYS A 350 -11.61 19.92 16.31
CA CYS A 350 -10.39 19.66 17.08
C CYS A 350 -10.55 19.84 18.61
N ARG A 351 -11.72 20.28 19.10
CA ARG A 351 -12.00 20.34 20.55
C ARG A 351 -13.19 19.46 20.90
N LYS A 352 -14.41 19.97 20.70
CA LYS A 352 -15.63 19.28 21.12
C LYS A 352 -15.91 18.03 20.28
N GLY A 353 -15.56 18.05 19.00
CA GLY A 353 -15.69 16.89 18.09
C GLY A 353 -14.82 15.71 18.51
N GLU A 354 -13.51 15.96 18.62
CA GLU A 354 -12.51 14.95 18.96
C GLU A 354 -12.69 14.39 20.38
N GLU A 355 -13.01 15.22 21.38
CA GLU A 355 -13.29 14.76 22.75
C GLU A 355 -14.54 13.88 22.84
N THR A 356 -15.54 14.15 22.00
CA THR A 356 -16.79 13.37 21.97
C THR A 356 -16.57 12.03 21.26
N LEU A 357 -15.88 12.04 20.12
CA LEU A 357 -15.53 10.83 19.37
C LEU A 357 -14.55 9.92 20.13
N SER A 358 -13.60 10.50 20.84
CA SER A 358 -12.64 9.75 21.66
C SER A 358 -13.29 9.04 22.84
N ARG A 359 -14.35 9.62 23.44
CA ARG A 359 -15.14 8.96 24.49
C ARG A 359 -15.82 7.68 23.98
N TYR A 360 -16.40 7.70 22.77
CA TYR A 360 -17.03 6.50 22.19
C TYR A 360 -16.04 5.46 21.67
N HIS A 361 -14.79 5.86 21.38
CA HIS A 361 -13.74 4.91 20.97
C HIS A 361 -13.18 4.10 22.15
N VAL A 362 -13.22 4.64 23.37
CA VAL A 362 -12.58 4.04 24.55
C VAL A 362 -13.57 3.26 25.44
N THR A 363 -14.85 3.66 25.52
CA THR A 363 -15.85 2.96 26.34
C THR A 363 -16.96 2.36 25.49
N LEU A 364 -16.80 1.09 25.12
CA LEU A 364 -17.87 0.29 24.50
C LEU A 364 -18.97 0.01 25.53
N ALA A 365 -20.24 0.20 25.14
CA ALA A 365 -21.37 -0.13 26.01
C ALA A 365 -21.38 -1.61 26.38
N ASP A 366 -21.49 -1.89 27.67
CA ASP A 366 -21.53 -3.23 28.27
C ASP A 366 -22.97 -3.76 28.47
N SER A 367 -23.98 -2.94 28.16
CA SER A 367 -25.38 -3.29 28.30
C SER A 367 -26.25 -2.67 27.21
N LEU A 368 -27.40 -3.29 26.93
CA LEU A 368 -28.37 -2.81 25.93
C LEU A 368 -28.89 -1.40 26.26
N ALA A 369 -29.05 -1.08 27.55
CA ALA A 369 -29.46 0.24 28.00
C ALA A 369 -28.36 1.29 27.75
N ALA A 370 -27.10 0.96 28.02
CA ALA A 370 -25.95 1.80 27.72
C ALA A 370 -25.79 2.02 26.21
N ALA A 371 -25.97 0.97 25.40
CA ALA A 371 -25.90 1.06 23.93
C ALA A 371 -26.99 1.99 23.36
N LYS A 372 -28.23 1.89 23.85
CA LYS A 372 -29.32 2.81 23.46
C LYS A 372 -29.06 4.26 23.92
N SER A 373 -28.39 4.44 25.06
CA SER A 373 -27.98 5.77 25.52
C SER A 373 -26.89 6.37 24.63
N GLN A 374 -25.84 5.60 24.34
CA GLN A 374 -24.76 6.00 23.43
C GLN A 374 -25.28 6.32 22.03
N GLN A 375 -26.24 5.54 21.52
CA GLN A 375 -26.88 5.83 20.23
C GLN A 375 -27.60 7.19 20.23
N ARG A 376 -28.34 7.53 21.29
CA ARG A 376 -29.03 8.83 21.40
C ARG A 376 -28.05 9.99 21.51
N GLU A 377 -26.96 9.82 22.24
CA GLU A 377 -25.93 10.85 22.36
C GLU A 377 -25.16 11.05 21.05
N PHE A 378 -24.90 9.97 20.31
CA PHE A 378 -24.31 10.04 18.97
C PHE A 378 -25.25 10.73 17.96
N GLN A 379 -26.56 10.47 18.04
CA GLN A 379 -27.55 11.19 17.24
C GLN A 379 -27.58 12.69 17.56
N ARG A 380 -27.49 13.08 18.83
CA ARG A 380 -27.37 14.50 19.23
C ARG A 380 -26.09 15.12 18.69
N PHE A 381 -24.97 14.39 18.73
CA PHE A 381 -23.71 14.82 18.15
C PHE A 381 -23.83 15.09 16.64
N LEU A 382 -24.47 14.18 15.89
CA LEU A 382 -24.70 14.36 14.45
C LEU A 382 -25.56 15.59 14.14
N ILE A 383 -26.60 15.87 14.94
CA ILE A 383 -27.43 17.05 14.79
C ILE A 383 -26.62 18.34 15.02
N LEU A 384 -25.76 18.36 16.04
CA LEU A 384 -24.89 19.50 16.31
C LEU A 384 -23.84 19.71 15.21
N ALA A 385 -23.22 18.62 14.73
CA ALA A 385 -22.26 18.68 13.63
C ALA A 385 -22.91 19.19 12.34
N GLN A 386 -24.16 18.78 12.06
CA GLN A 386 -24.92 19.28 10.91
C GLN A 386 -25.26 20.77 11.06
N LYS A 387 -25.61 21.23 12.27
CA LYS A 387 -25.89 22.65 12.53
C LYS A 387 -24.66 23.53 12.30
N GLU A 388 -23.48 23.11 12.78
CA GLU A 388 -22.22 23.84 12.57
C GLU A 388 -21.83 23.87 11.08
N LYS A 389 -22.10 22.79 10.34
CA LYS A 389 -21.94 22.76 8.88
C LYS A 389 -22.89 23.73 8.17
N ASP A 390 -24.16 23.75 8.53
CA ASP A 390 -25.17 24.63 7.94
C ASP A 390 -24.94 26.12 8.30
N GLU A 391 -24.31 26.40 9.44
CA GLU A 391 -23.89 27.73 9.87
C GLU A 391 -22.64 28.20 9.10
N GLY A 392 -21.67 27.31 8.88
CA GLY A 392 -20.54 27.55 7.97
C GLY A 392 -20.98 27.79 6.52
N ASP A 393 -21.93 27.01 6.01
CA ASP A 393 -22.47 27.17 4.65
C ASP A 393 -23.27 28.48 4.48
N ARG A 394 -23.98 28.95 5.51
CA ARG A 394 -24.66 30.25 5.50
C ARG A 394 -23.68 31.42 5.46
N ASN A 395 -22.60 31.36 6.24
CA ASN A 395 -21.55 32.37 6.22
C ASN A 395 -20.79 32.41 4.88
N CYS A 396 -20.67 31.27 4.19
CA CYS A 396 -20.10 31.21 2.83
C CYS A 396 -21.04 31.76 1.73
N LYS A 397 -22.36 31.67 1.90
CA LYS A 397 -23.35 32.14 0.90
C LYS A 397 -23.70 33.62 0.99
N GLY A 398 -23.38 34.30 2.09
CA GLY A 398 -23.52 35.76 2.23
C GLY A 398 -22.57 36.59 1.34
N VAL A 399 -21.65 35.94 0.62
CA VAL A 399 -20.58 36.60 -0.16
C VAL A 399 -21.00 36.96 -1.59
N ASN A 400 -22.17 36.52 -2.08
CA ASN A 400 -22.48 36.57 -3.53
C ASN A 400 -23.72 37.38 -3.97
N THR A 401 -24.24 38.33 -3.19
CA THR A 401 -25.44 39.10 -3.62
C THR A 401 -25.44 40.62 -3.43
N GLU A 402 -24.33 41.27 -3.10
CA GLU A 402 -24.31 42.76 -3.03
C GLU A 402 -23.04 43.35 -3.63
N HIS A 403 -22.80 43.20 -4.94
CA HIS A 403 -21.88 44.09 -5.70
C HIS A 403 -22.18 44.12 -7.20
N TYR A 404 -23.47 44.23 -7.57
CA TYR A 404 -23.90 44.72 -8.88
C TYR A 404 -25.21 45.50 -8.74
N ALA A 405 -25.15 46.68 -8.13
CA ALA A 405 -26.11 47.75 -8.37
C ALA A 405 -25.45 49.08 -7.97
N TYR A 406 -25.46 50.01 -8.93
CA TYR A 406 -25.05 51.41 -8.89
C TYR A 406 -23.66 51.78 -9.43
N THR A 407 -23.77 52.48 -10.56
CA THR A 407 -22.87 53.35 -11.33
C THR A 407 -21.73 52.71 -12.11
#